data_AF-A0A0F9B6C7-F1
#
_entry.id   AF-A0A0F9B6C7-F1
#
_cell.length_a   1.000
_cell.length_b   1.000
_cell.length_c   1.000
_cell.angle_alpha   90.00
_cell.angle_beta   90.00
_cell.angle_gamma   90.00
#
_symmetry.space_group_name_H-M   'P 1'
#
loop_
_entity.id
_entity.type
_entity.pdbx_description
1 polymer ?
#
loop_
_entity_poly.entity_id
_entity_poly.type
_entity_poly.pdbx_seq_one_letter_code
_entity_poly.pdbx_strand_id
1 'polypeptide(L)'
;MGITKKTVVVSVLRMVVFICVILTSSLHIAMAIEIMNVDDITPGMKGYGKTVFSGKRIEVFNIEVLGVLKNWEARSDMILIKMTGGPLSKTGIIAGMSGSPVYIDNK
;
A
#
# COMPACT_ATOMS: atom_id res chain seq x y z
N MET A 1 20.19 50.89 -30.47
CA MET A 1 19.06 50.52 -29.60
C MET A 1 19.62 49.72 -28.42
N GLY A 2 19.99 50.38 -27.32
CA GLY A 2 20.77 49.78 -26.23
C GLY A 2 19.88 49.26 -25.09
N ILE A 3 20.07 48.01 -24.70
CA ILE A 3 19.35 47.40 -23.58
C ILE A 3 19.87 48.01 -22.27
N THR A 4 18.99 48.66 -21.49
CA THR A 4 19.33 49.32 -20.23
C THR A 4 19.70 48.29 -19.15
N LYS A 5 20.70 48.58 -18.28
CA LYS A 5 21.14 47.67 -17.19
C LYS A 5 19.98 47.13 -16.33
N LYS A 6 18.93 47.92 -16.11
CA LYS A 6 17.70 47.51 -15.39
C LYS A 6 16.97 46.35 -16.07
N THR A 7 16.89 46.35 -17.40
CA THR A 7 16.23 45.29 -18.19
C THR A 7 16.99 43.97 -18.07
N VAL A 8 18.32 44.02 -18.03
CA VAL A 8 19.17 42.83 -17.84
C VAL A 8 18.96 42.22 -16.45
N VAL A 9 18.97 43.04 -15.38
CA VAL A 9 18.77 42.56 -14.00
C VAL A 9 17.39 41.91 -13.81
N VAL A 10 16.33 42.52 -14.34
CA VAL A 10 14.98 41.98 -14.26
C VAL A 10 14.85 40.66 -15.04
N SER A 11 15.53 40.53 -16.19
CA SER A 11 15.54 39.29 -16.97
C SER A 11 16.27 38.15 -16.25
N VAL A 12 17.40 38.44 -15.60
CA VAL A 12 18.17 37.45 -14.84
C VAL A 12 17.37 36.99 -13.61
N LEU A 13 16.74 37.92 -12.89
CA LEU A 13 15.91 37.59 -11.73
C LEU A 13 14.73 36.69 -12.10
N ARG A 14 14.04 36.98 -13.22
CA ARG A 14 12.97 36.13 -13.75
C ARG A 14 13.46 34.72 -14.12
N MET A 15 14.64 34.62 -14.72
CA MET A 15 15.24 33.34 -15.08
C MET A 15 15.57 32.51 -13.83
N VAL A 16 16.11 33.14 -12.78
CA VAL A 16 16.40 32.47 -11.50
C VAL A 16 15.12 31.97 -10.84
N VAL A 17 14.08 32.81 -10.77
CA VAL A 17 12.78 32.41 -10.19
C VAL A 17 12.17 31.24 -10.96
N PHE A 18 12.24 31.27 -12.30
CA PHE A 18 11.72 30.18 -13.14
C PHE A 18 12.48 28.87 -12.93
N ILE A 19 13.82 28.93 -12.82
CA ILE A 19 14.66 27.76 -12.51
C ILE A 19 14.32 27.20 -11.12
N CYS A 20 14.16 28.05 -10.10
CA CYS A 20 13.77 27.63 -8.76
C CYS A 20 12.41 26.92 -8.74
N VAL A 21 11.43 27.40 -9.51
CA VAL A 21 10.09 26.77 -9.62
C VAL A 21 10.15 25.39 -10.31
N ILE A 22 11.03 25.21 -11.29
CA ILE A 22 11.25 23.90 -11.95
C ILE A 22 11.94 22.91 -11.01
N LEU A 23 12.92 23.38 -10.21
CA LEU A 23 13.64 22.56 -9.24
C LEU A 23 12.73 22.06 -8.10
N THR A 24 11.75 22.85 -7.66
CA THR A 24 10.83 22.46 -6.57
C THR A 24 9.70 21.54 -7.01
N SER A 25 9.31 21.57 -8.29
CA SER A 25 8.20 20.75 -8.83
C SER A 25 8.60 19.30 -9.14
N SER A 26 9.90 18.98 -9.09
CA SER A 26 10.44 17.66 -9.46
C SER A 26 10.45 16.63 -8.32
N LEU A 27 10.02 16.98 -7.09
CA LEU A 27 9.92 16.04 -5.96
C LEU A 27 8.46 15.63 -5.70
N HIS A 28 7.90 14.81 -6.59
CA HIS A 28 6.73 13.98 -6.24
C HIS A 28 7.14 12.52 -6.38
N ILE A 29 7.81 11.97 -5.35
CA ILE A 29 7.98 10.53 -5.24
C ILE A 29 6.65 9.98 -4.78
N ALA A 30 5.87 9.43 -5.71
CA ALA A 30 4.71 8.60 -5.37
C ALA A 30 5.23 7.33 -4.69
N MET A 31 5.13 7.28 -3.36
CA MET A 31 5.45 6.09 -2.58
C MET A 31 4.34 5.05 -2.80
N ALA A 32 4.51 4.16 -3.78
CA ALA A 32 3.62 3.02 -3.94
C ALA A 32 3.87 2.03 -2.79
N ILE A 33 2.80 1.54 -2.15
CA ILE A 33 2.92 0.41 -1.23
C ILE A 33 3.19 -0.84 -2.07
N GLU A 34 4.21 -1.59 -1.67
CA GLU A 34 4.55 -2.85 -2.34
C GLU A 34 3.47 -3.88 -2.01
N ILE A 35 2.84 -4.45 -3.04
CA ILE A 35 1.80 -5.48 -2.91
C ILE A 35 2.35 -6.77 -3.51
N MET A 36 2.14 -7.88 -2.80
CA MET A 36 2.54 -9.21 -3.29
C MET A 36 1.68 -9.64 -4.49
N ASN A 37 2.31 -10.15 -5.54
CA ASN A 37 1.58 -10.72 -6.67
C ASN A 37 0.98 -12.08 -6.26
N VAL A 38 -0.24 -12.38 -6.72
CA VAL A 38 -0.91 -13.65 -6.43
C VAL A 38 -0.13 -14.87 -6.92
N ASP A 39 0.70 -14.71 -7.95
CA ASP A 39 1.54 -15.79 -8.48
C ASP A 39 2.76 -16.10 -7.61
N ASP A 40 3.15 -15.17 -6.72
CA ASP A 40 4.21 -15.38 -5.74
C ASP A 40 3.72 -16.15 -4.50
N ILE A 41 2.40 -16.29 -4.34
CA ILE A 41 1.79 -16.91 -3.16
C ILE A 41 1.83 -18.43 -3.27
N THR A 42 2.43 -19.08 -2.28
CA THR A 42 2.55 -20.54 -2.22
C THR A 42 2.00 -21.12 -0.90
N PRO A 43 1.46 -22.36 -0.91
CA PRO A 43 1.04 -23.04 0.31
C PRO A 43 2.17 -23.11 1.36
N GLY A 44 1.80 -22.93 2.63
CA GLY A 44 2.72 -22.91 3.77
C GLY A 44 3.33 -21.53 4.07
N MET A 45 3.15 -20.54 3.21
CA MET A 45 3.51 -19.15 3.53
C MET A 45 2.78 -18.68 4.79
N LYS A 46 3.50 -17.97 5.65
CA LYS A 46 2.97 -17.42 6.90
C LYS A 46 2.89 -15.91 6.82
N GLY A 47 1.92 -15.36 7.51
CA GLY A 47 1.69 -13.93 7.56
C GLY A 47 0.89 -13.53 8.77
N TYR A 48 0.37 -12.32 8.73
CA TYR A 48 -0.51 -11.80 9.77
C TYR A 48 -1.61 -10.94 9.16
N GLY A 49 -2.76 -10.86 9.81
CA GLY A 49 -3.79 -9.88 9.48
C GLY A 49 -4.09 -8.97 10.66
N LYS A 50 -4.71 -7.84 10.36
CA LYS A 50 -5.13 -6.85 11.36
C LYS A 50 -6.63 -6.68 11.27
N THR A 51 -7.32 -6.77 12.40
CA THR A 51 -8.77 -6.60 12.46
C THR A 51 -9.19 -5.94 13.77
N VAL A 52 -10.48 -5.61 13.90
CA VAL A 52 -11.07 -5.13 15.15
C VAL A 52 -12.11 -6.15 15.59
N PHE A 53 -11.81 -6.95 16.62
CA PHE A 53 -12.77 -7.91 17.16
C PHE A 53 -13.81 -7.24 18.07
N SER A 54 -13.42 -6.16 18.77
CA SER A 54 -14.33 -5.42 19.65
C SER A 54 -13.93 -3.94 19.79
N GLY A 55 -14.95 -3.08 19.81
CA GLY A 55 -14.79 -1.64 20.01
C GLY A 55 -14.01 -0.99 18.87
N LYS A 56 -12.80 -0.50 19.17
CA LYS A 56 -11.91 0.21 18.23
C LYS A 56 -10.47 -0.31 18.28
N ARG A 57 -10.23 -1.42 18.99
CA ARG A 57 -8.89 -1.96 19.19
C ARG A 57 -8.49 -2.77 17.97
N ILE A 58 -7.39 -2.39 17.33
CA ILE A 58 -6.75 -3.20 16.29
C ILE A 58 -5.99 -4.33 16.96
N GLU A 59 -6.25 -5.54 16.50
CA GLU A 59 -5.63 -6.78 16.97
C GLU A 59 -5.03 -7.53 15.79
N VAL A 60 -3.94 -8.25 16.06
CA VAL A 60 -3.21 -9.03 15.07
C VAL A 60 -3.57 -10.50 15.22
N PHE A 61 -3.80 -11.17 14.09
CA PHE A 61 -3.96 -12.61 14.00
C PHE A 61 -2.95 -13.18 13.00
N ASN A 62 -2.57 -14.45 13.20
CA ASN A 62 -1.63 -15.14 12.32
C ASN A 62 -2.39 -15.85 11.20
N ILE A 63 -1.75 -15.97 10.03
CA ILE A 63 -2.27 -16.75 8.92
C ILE A 63 -1.25 -17.73 8.38
N GLU A 64 -1.76 -18.79 7.77
CA GLU A 64 -1.02 -19.74 6.94
C GLU A 64 -1.76 -19.94 5.63
N VAL A 65 -1.07 -19.80 4.50
CA VAL A 65 -1.64 -20.03 3.17
C VAL A 65 -1.84 -21.53 2.95
N LEU A 66 -3.06 -21.91 2.61
CA LEU A 66 -3.42 -23.28 2.25
C LEU A 66 -3.32 -23.52 0.74
N GLY A 67 -3.54 -22.48 -0.06
CA GLY A 67 -3.39 -22.51 -1.51
C GLY A 67 -4.12 -21.38 -2.21
N VAL A 68 -4.04 -21.38 -3.54
CA VAL A 68 -4.71 -20.39 -4.40
C VAL A 68 -5.61 -21.14 -5.39
N LEU A 69 -6.90 -20.82 -5.37
CA LEU A 69 -7.87 -21.27 -6.36
C LEU A 69 -7.91 -20.25 -7.49
N LYS A 70 -7.33 -20.61 -8.65
CA LYS A 70 -7.32 -19.74 -9.83
C LYS A 70 -8.71 -19.69 -10.47
N ASN A 71 -9.13 -18.49 -10.91
CA ASN A 71 -10.42 -18.27 -11.59
C ASN A 71 -11.66 -18.76 -10.82
N TRP A 72 -11.71 -18.57 -9.50
CA TRP A 72 -12.81 -19.06 -8.65
C TRP A 72 -14.16 -18.38 -8.95
N GLU A 73 -14.19 -17.04 -9.00
CA GLU A 73 -15.38 -16.27 -9.38
C GLU A 73 -15.06 -15.44 -10.62
N ALA A 74 -15.58 -15.87 -11.78
CA ALA A 74 -15.57 -15.16 -13.06
C ALA A 74 -14.47 -14.07 -13.23
N ARG A 75 -13.20 -14.52 -13.14
CA ARG A 75 -11.92 -13.77 -13.27
C ARG A 75 -11.19 -13.32 -11.99
N SER A 76 -11.60 -13.78 -10.81
CA SER A 76 -10.84 -13.52 -9.57
C SER A 76 -10.24 -14.80 -9.01
N ASP A 77 -8.98 -14.72 -8.59
CA ASP A 77 -8.31 -15.76 -7.82
C ASP A 77 -8.74 -15.69 -6.35
N MET A 78 -8.86 -16.84 -5.70
CA MET A 78 -9.17 -16.95 -4.28
C MET A 78 -7.99 -17.53 -3.51
N ILE A 79 -7.46 -16.78 -2.55
CA ILE A 79 -6.40 -17.26 -1.65
C ILE A 79 -7.07 -17.89 -0.43
N LEU A 80 -6.79 -19.16 -0.18
CA LEU A 80 -7.25 -19.89 0.99
C LEU A 80 -6.23 -19.76 2.11
N ILE A 81 -6.67 -19.31 3.28
CA ILE A 81 -5.83 -19.16 4.46
C ILE A 81 -6.45 -19.84 5.67
N LYS A 82 -5.59 -20.37 6.55
CA LYS A 82 -5.93 -20.76 7.91
C LYS A 82 -5.56 -19.62 8.84
N MET A 83 -6.52 -19.14 9.61
CA MET A 83 -6.32 -18.04 10.57
C MET A 83 -6.21 -18.59 11.99
N THR A 84 -5.31 -18.03 12.79
CA THR A 84 -5.11 -18.41 14.19
C THR A 84 -4.77 -17.18 15.05
N GLY A 85 -4.92 -17.29 16.37
CA GLY A 85 -4.65 -16.19 17.31
C GLY A 85 -5.90 -15.39 17.71
N GLY A 86 -5.78 -14.61 18.78
CA GLY A 86 -6.90 -13.84 19.34
C GLY A 86 -8.12 -14.70 19.67
N PRO A 87 -9.34 -14.15 19.56
CA PRO A 87 -10.58 -14.89 19.82
C PRO A 87 -10.92 -15.94 18.74
N LEU A 88 -10.23 -15.95 17.60
CA LEU A 88 -10.55 -16.81 16.44
C LEU A 88 -10.52 -18.30 16.74
N SER A 89 -9.70 -18.73 17.71
CA SER A 89 -9.65 -20.13 18.16
C SER A 89 -10.98 -20.63 18.72
N LYS A 90 -11.84 -19.73 19.20
CA LYS A 90 -13.15 -20.03 19.79
C LYS A 90 -14.30 -19.56 18.90
N THR A 91 -14.15 -18.42 18.24
CA THR A 91 -15.23 -17.77 17.50
C THR A 91 -15.27 -18.13 16.02
N GLY A 92 -14.14 -18.58 15.46
CA GLY A 92 -13.96 -18.60 14.00
C GLY A 92 -14.06 -17.19 13.39
N ILE A 93 -14.38 -17.13 12.10
CA ILE A 93 -14.63 -15.87 11.37
C ILE A 93 -15.93 -15.26 11.87
N ILE A 94 -15.89 -13.98 12.24
CA ILE A 94 -17.07 -13.21 12.69
C ILE A 94 -17.49 -12.19 11.64
N ALA A 95 -18.77 -11.81 11.66
CA ALA A 95 -19.28 -10.75 10.79
C ALA A 95 -18.55 -9.42 11.05
N GLY A 96 -18.27 -8.67 9.98
CA GLY A 96 -17.53 -7.41 10.06
C GLY A 96 -16.01 -7.53 9.87
N MET A 97 -15.46 -8.74 9.73
CA MET A 97 -14.03 -8.91 9.40
C MET A 97 -13.70 -8.58 7.93
N SER A 98 -14.70 -8.45 7.05
CA SER A 98 -14.50 -8.10 5.64
C SER A 98 -13.75 -6.76 5.51
N GLY A 99 -12.76 -6.71 4.62
CA GLY A 99 -11.89 -5.55 4.44
C GLY A 99 -10.70 -5.45 5.40
N SER A 100 -10.54 -6.40 6.34
CA SER A 100 -9.34 -6.50 7.17
C SER A 100 -8.12 -6.81 6.31
N PRO A 101 -7.02 -6.03 6.40
CA PRO A 101 -5.82 -6.31 5.61
C PRO A 101 -5.08 -7.54 6.16
N VAL A 102 -4.52 -8.31 5.23
CA VAL A 102 -3.67 -9.47 5.49
C VAL A 102 -2.34 -9.22 4.80
N TYR A 103 -1.26 -9.59 5.47
CA TYR A 103 0.11 -9.31 5.06
C TYR A 103 0.95 -10.58 5.02
N ILE A 104 1.78 -10.70 4.00
CA ILE A 104 2.87 -11.68 3.90
C ILE A 104 4.13 -10.88 3.60
N ASP A 105 5.20 -11.07 4.39
CA ASP A 105 6.43 -10.29 4.28
C ASP A 105 6.23 -8.76 4.31
N ASN A 106 5.25 -8.31 5.10
CA ASN A 106 4.82 -6.91 5.24
C ASN A 106 4.26 -6.26 3.96
N LYS A 107 3.82 -7.07 2.99
CA LYS A 107 3.18 -6.66 1.74
C LYS A 107 1.72 -7.12 1.68
#